data_AF-A0A3M1ZZD9-F1
#
_entry.id   AF-A0A3M1ZZD9-F1
#
_cell.length_a   1.000
_cell.length_b   1.000
_cell.length_c   1.000
_cell.angle_alpha   90.00
_cell.angle_beta   90.00
_cell.angle_gamma   90.00
#
_symmetry.space_group_name_H-M   'P 1'
#
loop_
_entity.id
_entity.type
_entity.pdbx_description
1 polymer ?
#
loop_
_entity_poly.entity_id
_entity_poly.type
_entity_poly.pdbx_seq_one_letter_code
_entity_poly.pdbx_strand_id
1 'polypeptide(L)'
;MTHRDITDRLVNALDGLRFGEPVAYVYNPLVYARAPYDLYWDRYGSPPKEVVFLGMNPGPFGMAQTGVPFGAVSRVRGWLGIEAPVGRPDREHPKRPVEGFGCPRDEVSGLRLWGWAAERFGSPERFFARCFVANYCPLLFLTASGRNLTPDKLKKAEREPLFAACDRALRDTVALLGPRIVVGIGAFAEGRAREALAGTGVRVGRISHPSPANPRANRGWADLADAELEALGIRGL
;
A
#
# COMPACT_ATOMS: atom_id res chain seq x y z
N MET A 1 2.70 18.95 9.84
CA MET A 1 3.21 18.16 8.71
C MET A 1 2.01 17.59 7.98
N THR A 2 1.90 17.85 6.68
CA THR A 2 0.82 17.36 5.82
C THR A 2 1.21 16.00 5.20
N HIS A 3 0.25 15.29 4.58
CA HIS A 3 0.59 14.06 3.85
C HIS A 3 1.54 14.33 2.68
N ARG A 4 1.47 15.51 2.06
CA ARG A 4 2.38 15.92 0.98
C ARG A 4 3.81 16.07 1.49
N ASP A 5 3.99 16.70 2.66
CA ASP A 5 5.32 16.81 3.29
C ASP A 5 5.94 15.43 3.56
N ILE A 6 5.13 14.49 4.09
CA ILE A 6 5.56 13.10 4.36
C ILE A 6 5.96 12.41 3.05
N THR A 7 5.15 12.58 2.02
CA THR A 7 5.34 11.98 0.69
C THR A 7 6.59 12.52 0.02
N ASP A 8 6.78 13.84 -0.02
CA ASP A 8 7.92 14.49 -0.63
C ASP A 8 9.21 14.11 0.08
N ARG A 9 9.19 14.08 1.42
CA ARG A 9 10.34 13.62 2.22
C ARG A 9 10.69 12.16 1.93
N LEU A 10 9.69 11.29 1.81
CA LEU A 10 9.90 9.89 1.47
C LEU A 10 10.47 9.76 0.05
N VAL A 11 9.88 10.42 -0.95
CA VAL A 11 10.36 10.42 -2.34
C VAL A 11 11.81 10.88 -2.40
N ASN A 12 12.15 12.00 -1.77
CA ASN A 12 13.51 12.53 -1.75
C ASN A 12 14.51 11.59 -1.07
N ALA A 13 14.11 10.92 0.02
CA ALA A 13 14.95 9.94 0.69
C ALA A 13 15.20 8.68 -0.16
N LEU A 14 14.27 8.32 -1.04
CA LEU A 14 14.36 7.14 -1.89
C LEU A 14 15.12 7.40 -3.20
N ASP A 15 15.10 8.62 -3.72
CA ASP A 15 15.73 9.00 -5.00
C ASP A 15 17.26 8.76 -5.02
N GLY A 16 17.91 8.94 -3.87
CA GLY A 16 19.34 8.69 -3.71
C GLY A 16 19.74 7.20 -3.62
N LEU A 17 18.78 6.28 -3.47
CA LEU A 17 19.08 4.87 -3.28
C LEU A 17 19.42 4.17 -4.60
N ARG A 18 20.32 3.19 -4.54
CA ARG A 18 20.73 2.36 -5.68
C ARG A 18 20.55 0.90 -5.32
N PHE A 19 20.04 0.14 -6.29
CA PHE A 19 19.72 -1.27 -6.13
C PHE A 19 20.43 -2.04 -7.24
N GLY A 20 21.31 -2.97 -6.86
CA GLY A 20 22.02 -3.84 -7.79
C GLY A 20 21.22 -5.11 -8.10
N GLU A 21 21.85 -6.01 -8.85
CA GLU A 21 21.23 -7.29 -9.20
C GLU A 21 20.76 -8.07 -7.96
N PRO A 22 19.59 -8.71 -8.02
CA PRO A 22 18.78 -8.98 -9.21
C PRO A 22 17.78 -7.86 -9.58
N VAL A 23 17.82 -6.70 -8.94
CA VAL A 23 16.98 -5.55 -9.33
C VAL A 23 17.47 -4.99 -10.66
N ALA A 24 16.56 -4.84 -11.63
CA ALA A 24 16.84 -4.24 -12.93
C ALA A 24 15.99 -3.00 -13.20
N TYR A 25 14.78 -2.92 -12.62
CA TYR A 25 13.88 -1.77 -12.72
C TYR A 25 13.29 -1.45 -11.35
N VAL A 26 13.14 -0.15 -11.07
CA VAL A 26 12.53 0.38 -9.85
C VAL A 26 11.49 1.41 -10.27
N TYR A 27 10.24 1.21 -9.86
CA TYR A 27 9.15 2.14 -10.14
C TYR A 27 8.75 2.82 -8.84
N ASN A 28 8.56 4.14 -8.89
CA ASN A 28 8.02 4.94 -7.79
C ASN A 28 6.69 5.62 -8.19
N PRO A 29 5.53 5.00 -7.92
CA PRO A 29 4.22 5.59 -8.23
C PRO A 29 3.95 6.88 -7.46
N LEU A 30 4.64 7.17 -6.36
CA LEU A 30 4.51 8.48 -5.69
C LEU A 30 5.07 9.63 -6.52
N VAL A 31 5.85 9.33 -7.57
CA VAL A 31 6.36 10.31 -8.53
C VAL A 31 5.45 10.36 -9.75
N TYR A 32 5.38 9.28 -10.52
CA TYR A 32 4.66 9.30 -11.81
C TYR A 32 3.13 9.21 -11.66
N ALA A 33 2.61 8.67 -10.55
CA ALA A 33 1.18 8.61 -10.24
C ALA A 33 0.83 9.52 -9.06
N ARG A 34 1.54 10.64 -8.91
CA ARG A 34 1.36 11.60 -7.81
C ARG A 34 -0.05 12.18 -7.75
N ALA A 35 -0.63 12.55 -8.89
CA ALA A 35 -1.95 13.17 -8.95
C ALA A 35 -3.07 12.29 -8.33
N PRO A 36 -3.24 11.01 -8.71
CA PRO A 36 -4.24 10.17 -8.06
C PRO A 36 -3.89 9.82 -6.61
N TYR A 37 -2.60 9.75 -6.25
CA TYR A 37 -2.19 9.50 -4.87
C TYR A 37 -2.56 10.67 -3.94
N ASP A 38 -2.30 11.91 -4.36
CA ASP A 38 -2.69 13.10 -3.62
C ASP A 38 -4.22 13.21 -3.52
N LEU A 39 -4.94 12.92 -4.62
CA LEU A 39 -6.41 12.91 -4.60
C LEU A 39 -6.97 11.86 -3.62
N TYR A 40 -6.33 10.68 -3.52
CA TYR A 40 -6.68 9.67 -2.54
C TYR A 40 -6.52 10.18 -1.10
N TRP A 41 -5.41 10.83 -0.79
CA TRP A 41 -5.17 11.42 0.52
C TRP A 41 -6.10 12.60 0.83
N ASP A 42 -6.29 13.52 -0.10
CA ASP A 42 -7.17 14.68 0.07
C ASP A 42 -8.61 14.24 0.35
N ARG A 43 -9.09 13.19 -0.33
CA ARG A 43 -10.46 12.71 -0.19
C ARG A 43 -10.65 11.85 1.06
N TYR A 44 -9.68 11.00 1.39
CA TYR A 44 -9.89 9.90 2.34
C TYR A 44 -8.92 9.88 3.52
N GLY A 45 -7.87 10.71 3.50
CA GLY A 45 -6.80 10.74 4.49
C GLY A 45 -7.01 11.67 5.69
N SER A 46 -8.19 12.30 5.84
CA SER A 46 -8.45 13.23 6.95
C SER A 46 -8.39 12.52 8.31
N PRO A 47 -7.62 13.03 9.28
CA PRO A 47 -7.57 12.47 10.64
C PRO A 47 -8.80 12.85 11.48
N PRO A 48 -9.07 12.14 12.58
CA PRO A 48 -8.39 10.93 13.03
C PRO A 48 -8.89 9.68 12.29
N LYS A 49 -8.08 8.62 12.27
CA LYS A 49 -8.49 7.26 11.89
C LYS A 49 -8.50 6.38 13.13
N GLU A 50 -9.32 5.34 13.15
CA GLU A 50 -9.23 4.29 14.17
C GLU A 50 -8.21 3.22 13.77
N VAL A 51 -8.22 2.84 12.49
CA VAL A 51 -7.42 1.73 11.94
C VAL A 51 -6.66 2.19 10.70
N VAL A 52 -5.35 1.89 10.65
CA VAL A 52 -4.57 1.98 9.42
C VAL A 52 -4.19 0.58 8.96
N PHE A 53 -4.69 0.19 7.79
CA PHE A 53 -4.28 -1.03 7.12
C PHE A 53 -2.97 -0.77 6.35
N LEU A 54 -1.97 -1.60 6.58
CA LEU A 54 -0.64 -1.43 6.01
C LEU A 54 -0.29 -2.60 5.09
N GLY A 55 -0.17 -2.35 3.79
CA GLY A 55 0.41 -3.28 2.82
C GLY A 55 1.93 -3.20 2.77
N MET A 56 2.54 -4.13 2.03
CA MET A 56 3.99 -4.19 1.88
C MET A 56 4.50 -3.14 0.88
N ASN A 57 4.17 -3.31 -0.39
CA ASN A 57 4.59 -2.44 -1.49
C ASN A 57 3.64 -2.61 -2.71
N PRO A 58 3.70 -1.72 -3.72
CA PRO A 58 2.85 -1.84 -4.90
C PRO A 58 2.97 -3.18 -5.60
N GLY A 59 1.83 -3.71 -6.06
CA GLY A 59 1.83 -4.71 -7.12
C GLY A 59 1.72 -4.06 -8.51
N PRO A 60 2.14 -4.78 -9.56
CA PRO A 60 2.36 -4.22 -10.90
C PRO A 60 1.08 -3.79 -11.64
N PHE A 61 -0.08 -4.29 -11.23
CA PHE A 61 -1.38 -4.00 -11.87
C PHE A 61 -2.36 -3.30 -10.90
N GLY A 62 -1.85 -2.84 -9.75
CA GLY A 62 -2.61 -2.13 -8.74
C GLY A 62 -2.05 -0.72 -8.55
N MET A 63 -1.44 -0.47 -7.39
CA MET A 63 -0.85 0.83 -7.05
C MET A 63 0.20 1.32 -8.07
N ALA A 64 0.94 0.43 -8.74
CA ALA A 64 1.87 0.83 -9.77
C ALA A 64 1.19 1.46 -11.01
N GLN A 65 -0.11 1.21 -11.20
CA GLN A 65 -0.91 1.81 -12.28
C GLN A 65 -1.71 3.01 -11.78
N THR A 66 -2.27 2.94 -10.58
CA THR A 66 -3.27 3.92 -10.09
C THR A 66 -2.74 4.91 -9.07
N GLY A 67 -1.56 4.69 -8.51
CA GLY A 67 -1.06 5.43 -7.35
C GLY A 67 -1.74 5.07 -6.03
N VAL A 68 -2.87 4.37 -6.02
CA VAL A 68 -3.63 4.05 -4.80
C VAL A 68 -3.20 2.69 -4.21
N PRO A 69 -2.97 2.57 -2.88
CA PRO A 69 -2.65 1.30 -2.23
C PRO A 69 -3.68 0.20 -2.55
N PHE A 70 -3.22 -1.01 -2.86
CA PHE A 70 -4.09 -2.11 -3.34
C PHE A 70 -4.98 -1.68 -4.52
N GLY A 71 -4.57 -0.69 -5.31
CA GLY A 71 -5.46 0.03 -6.21
C GLY A 71 -5.76 -0.69 -7.52
N ALA A 72 -6.54 -1.77 -7.48
CA ALA A 72 -7.13 -2.38 -8.67
C ALA A 72 -7.96 -1.33 -9.44
N VAL A 73 -7.68 -1.17 -10.73
CA VAL A 73 -8.18 -0.07 -11.57
C VAL A 73 -9.70 0.05 -11.49
N SER A 74 -10.42 -1.06 -11.64
CA SER A 74 -11.89 -1.05 -11.61
C SER A 74 -12.46 -0.58 -10.27
N ARG A 75 -11.81 -0.90 -9.15
CA ARG A 75 -12.24 -0.49 -7.80
C ARG A 75 -11.85 0.95 -7.50
N VAL A 76 -10.68 1.40 -7.93
CA VAL A 76 -10.24 2.78 -7.74
C VAL A 76 -11.14 3.75 -8.53
N ARG A 77 -11.44 3.44 -9.79
CA ARG A 77 -12.37 4.24 -10.60
C ARG A 77 -13.80 4.09 -10.11
N GLY A 78 -14.30 2.85 -10.00
CA GLY A 78 -15.72 2.57 -9.82
C GLY A 78 -16.25 2.72 -8.39
N TRP A 79 -15.41 2.53 -7.37
CA TRP A 79 -15.84 2.63 -5.97
C TRP A 79 -15.21 3.84 -5.27
N LEU A 80 -13.88 4.02 -5.37
CA LEU A 80 -13.20 5.18 -4.77
C LEU A 80 -13.46 6.48 -5.56
N GLY A 81 -13.96 6.40 -6.80
CA GLY A 81 -14.23 7.56 -7.65
C GLY A 81 -12.96 8.37 -7.98
N ILE A 82 -11.80 7.73 -8.00
CA ILE A 82 -10.50 8.36 -8.25
C ILE A 82 -10.06 8.01 -9.65
N GLU A 83 -9.83 9.04 -10.45
CA GLU A 83 -9.19 8.95 -11.76
C GLU A 83 -8.48 10.28 -12.02
N ALA A 84 -7.19 10.21 -12.32
CA ALA A 84 -6.35 11.38 -12.57
C ALA A 84 -5.18 10.97 -13.48
N PRO A 85 -4.47 11.94 -14.09
CA PRO A 85 -3.33 11.65 -14.96
C PRO A 85 -2.25 10.81 -14.26
N VAL A 86 -1.72 9.82 -15.00
CA VAL A 86 -0.62 8.96 -14.58
C VAL A 86 0.47 9.06 -15.63
N GLY A 87 1.67 9.44 -15.20
CA GLY A 87 2.88 9.43 -16.02
C GLY A 87 3.51 8.05 -16.12
N ARG A 88 4.79 8.00 -16.46
CA ARG A 88 5.56 6.75 -16.59
C ARG A 88 6.86 6.85 -15.79
N PRO A 89 7.41 5.73 -15.29
CA PRO A 89 8.74 5.73 -14.73
C PRO A 89 9.79 5.91 -15.84
N ASP A 90 10.96 6.48 -15.51
CA ASP A 90 12.02 6.80 -16.49
C ASP A 90 12.48 5.59 -17.32
N ARG A 91 12.49 4.41 -16.69
CA ARG A 91 12.83 3.14 -17.33
C ARG A 91 11.72 2.14 -17.07
N GLU A 92 11.01 1.77 -18.14
CA GLU A 92 9.96 0.76 -18.10
C GLU A 92 10.46 -0.59 -18.59
N HIS A 93 10.10 -1.65 -17.86
CA HIS A 93 10.23 -3.02 -18.35
C HIS A 93 9.09 -3.31 -19.36
N PRO A 94 9.37 -3.82 -20.57
CA PRO A 94 8.35 -4.02 -21.62
C PRO A 94 7.15 -4.90 -21.22
N LYS A 95 7.36 -5.90 -20.36
CA LYS A 95 6.29 -6.76 -19.80
C LYS A 95 5.51 -6.15 -18.63
N ARG A 96 5.89 -4.96 -18.17
CA ARG A 96 5.28 -4.24 -17.03
C ARG A 96 5.14 -2.75 -17.37
N PRO A 97 4.42 -2.40 -18.46
CA PRO A 97 4.17 -1.00 -18.78
C PRO A 97 3.28 -0.36 -17.72
N VAL A 98 3.42 0.95 -17.52
CA VAL A 98 2.46 1.77 -16.77
C VAL A 98 1.48 2.38 -17.78
N GLU A 99 0.26 1.86 -17.76
CA GLU A 99 -0.86 2.26 -18.62
C GLU A 99 -1.89 3.12 -17.86
N GLY A 100 -1.63 3.39 -16.57
CA GLY A 100 -2.52 4.19 -15.74
C GLY A 100 -3.89 3.54 -15.56
N PHE A 101 -4.93 4.36 -15.58
CA PHE A 101 -6.33 3.92 -15.56
C PHE A 101 -6.81 3.28 -16.88
N GLY A 102 -5.94 3.21 -17.89
CA GLY A 102 -6.15 2.43 -19.11
C GLY A 102 -5.70 0.97 -19.01
N CYS A 103 -5.04 0.58 -17.91
CA CYS A 103 -4.56 -0.79 -17.75
C CYS A 103 -5.75 -1.78 -17.77
N PRO A 104 -5.75 -2.79 -18.67
CA PRO A 104 -6.87 -3.71 -18.81
C PRO A 104 -6.88 -4.82 -17.73
N ARG A 105 -5.90 -4.82 -16.83
CA ARG A 105 -5.71 -5.84 -15.81
C ARG A 105 -6.10 -5.28 -14.46
N ASP A 106 -6.83 -6.09 -13.69
CA ASP A 106 -7.07 -5.82 -12.28
C ASP A 106 -6.22 -6.71 -11.38
N GLU A 107 -5.64 -6.09 -10.36
CA GLU A 107 -4.92 -6.81 -9.32
C GLU A 107 -5.88 -7.53 -8.37
N VAL A 108 -5.80 -8.87 -8.33
CA VAL A 108 -6.67 -9.71 -7.49
C VAL A 108 -6.62 -9.33 -6.00
N SER A 109 -5.43 -8.95 -5.50
CA SER A 109 -5.29 -8.52 -4.10
C SER A 109 -6.11 -7.26 -3.81
N GLY A 110 -6.06 -6.29 -4.73
CA GLY A 110 -6.86 -5.07 -4.68
C GLY A 110 -8.34 -5.30 -4.86
N LEU A 111 -8.74 -6.18 -5.78
CA LEU A 111 -10.14 -6.57 -5.97
C LEU A 111 -10.75 -7.14 -4.69
N ARG A 112 -10.02 -8.00 -3.99
CA ARG A 112 -10.46 -8.61 -2.74
C ARG A 112 -10.57 -7.58 -1.61
N LEU A 113 -9.54 -6.75 -1.42
CA LEU A 113 -9.54 -5.75 -0.36
C LEU A 113 -10.62 -4.69 -0.55
N TRP A 114 -10.68 -4.06 -1.73
CA TRP A 114 -11.66 -3.01 -1.99
C TRP A 114 -13.06 -3.57 -2.23
N GLY A 115 -13.18 -4.82 -2.69
CA GLY A 115 -14.46 -5.53 -2.75
C GLY A 115 -15.05 -5.77 -1.37
N TRP A 116 -14.24 -6.29 -0.44
CA TRP A 116 -14.62 -6.45 0.97
C TRP A 116 -15.05 -5.12 1.61
N ALA A 117 -14.28 -4.05 1.40
CA ALA A 117 -14.63 -2.73 1.91
C ALA A 117 -15.94 -2.21 1.29
N ALA A 118 -16.15 -2.40 -0.01
CA ALA A 118 -17.40 -2.00 -0.67
C ALA A 118 -18.61 -2.77 -0.12
N GLU A 119 -18.49 -4.08 0.08
CA GLU A 119 -19.56 -4.94 0.60
C GLU A 119 -19.93 -4.60 2.05
N ARG A 120 -18.95 -4.35 2.92
CA ARG A 120 -19.20 -4.04 4.33
C ARG A 120 -19.69 -2.61 4.56
N PHE A 121 -19.13 -1.66 3.83
CA PHE A 121 -19.35 -0.23 4.11
C PHE A 121 -20.28 0.44 3.11
N GLY A 122 -20.57 -0.18 1.96
CA GLY A 122 -21.38 0.41 0.89
C GLY A 122 -20.66 1.55 0.16
N SER A 123 -20.30 2.62 0.88
CA SER A 123 -19.60 3.79 0.35
C SER A 123 -18.16 3.92 0.91
N PRO A 124 -17.24 4.53 0.14
CA PRO A 124 -15.90 4.84 0.63
C PRO A 124 -15.92 5.69 1.90
N GLU A 125 -16.81 6.67 2.01
CA GLU A 125 -16.87 7.61 3.13
C GLU A 125 -17.13 6.87 4.45
N ARG A 126 -17.99 5.84 4.43
CA ARG A 126 -18.25 5.00 5.61
C ARG A 126 -17.01 4.20 6.03
N PHE A 127 -16.24 3.69 5.07
CA PHE A 127 -14.98 3.00 5.35
C PHE A 127 -13.93 3.98 5.89
N PHE A 128 -13.70 5.07 5.17
CA PHE A 128 -12.65 6.05 5.49
C PHE A 128 -12.98 6.94 6.69
N ALA A 129 -14.23 6.96 7.18
CA ALA A 129 -14.55 7.58 8.46
C ALA A 129 -13.75 6.99 9.63
N ARG A 130 -13.35 5.72 9.53
CA ARG A 130 -12.60 5.01 10.59
C ARG A 130 -11.30 4.37 10.11
N CYS A 131 -11.18 4.08 8.82
CA CYS A 131 -10.06 3.33 8.28
C CYS A 131 -9.23 4.17 7.31
N PHE A 132 -7.99 3.74 7.09
CA PHE A 132 -7.19 4.19 5.97
C PHE A 132 -6.28 3.05 5.49
N VAL A 133 -5.87 3.06 4.22
CA VAL A 133 -5.00 2.03 3.65
C VAL A 133 -3.73 2.69 3.14
N ALA A 134 -2.58 2.18 3.55
CA ALA A 134 -1.26 2.65 3.12
C ALA A 134 -0.39 1.46 2.71
N ASN A 135 0.69 1.73 1.97
CA ASN A 135 1.80 0.78 1.81
C ASN A 135 2.99 1.24 2.64
N TYR A 136 3.72 0.28 3.19
CA TYR A 136 4.95 0.55 3.92
C TYR A 136 6.05 1.11 3.00
N CYS A 137 6.32 0.41 1.91
CA CYS A 137 7.29 0.81 0.90
C CYS A 137 6.55 1.22 -0.38
N PRO A 138 6.84 2.40 -0.97
CA PRO A 138 6.16 2.81 -2.19
C PRO A 138 6.78 2.23 -3.46
N LEU A 139 7.94 1.56 -3.38
CA LEU A 139 8.67 1.13 -4.57
C LEU A 139 8.24 -0.26 -5.05
N LEU A 140 8.13 -0.42 -6.36
CA LEU A 140 8.03 -1.71 -7.04
C LEU A 140 9.40 -2.07 -7.63
N PHE A 141 9.90 -3.26 -7.31
CA PHE A 141 11.17 -3.77 -7.82
C PHE A 141 10.91 -4.90 -8.82
N LEU A 142 11.55 -4.83 -9.98
CA LEU A 142 11.46 -5.86 -11.02
C LEU A 142 12.85 -6.37 -11.38
N THR A 143 12.94 -7.67 -11.59
CA THR A 143 14.10 -8.30 -12.21
C THR A 143 14.14 -8.05 -13.72
N ALA A 144 15.26 -8.37 -14.37
CA ALA A 144 15.41 -8.20 -15.83
C ALA A 144 14.38 -8.97 -16.67
N SER A 145 13.74 -10.02 -16.13
CA SER A 145 12.66 -10.75 -16.79
C SER A 145 11.26 -10.17 -16.56
N GLY A 146 11.14 -9.12 -15.75
CA GLY A 146 9.89 -8.48 -15.37
C GLY A 146 9.19 -9.17 -14.19
N ARG A 147 9.84 -10.13 -13.54
CA ARG A 147 9.33 -10.76 -12.31
C ARG A 147 9.43 -9.78 -11.14
N ASN A 148 8.37 -9.72 -10.34
CA ASN A 148 8.30 -8.93 -9.11
C ASN A 148 9.33 -9.43 -8.07
N LEU A 149 10.03 -8.49 -7.44
CA LEU A 149 10.92 -8.73 -6.31
C LEU A 149 10.39 -7.96 -5.10
N THR A 150 10.17 -8.67 -4.00
CA THR A 150 9.62 -8.06 -2.78
C THR A 150 10.76 -7.45 -1.94
N PRO A 151 10.50 -6.40 -1.14
CA PRO A 151 11.56 -5.69 -0.42
C PRO A 151 12.38 -6.57 0.55
N ASP A 152 11.80 -7.65 1.09
CA ASP A 152 12.50 -8.63 1.93
C ASP A 152 13.62 -9.39 1.20
N LYS A 153 13.55 -9.47 -0.14
CA LYS A 153 14.50 -10.19 -1.00
C LYS A 153 15.65 -9.32 -1.51
N LEU A 154 15.66 -8.03 -1.17
CA LEU A 154 16.76 -7.13 -1.48
C LEU A 154 17.99 -7.46 -0.64
N LYS A 155 19.18 -7.06 -1.12
CA LYS A 155 20.40 -7.24 -0.34
C LYS A 155 20.31 -6.41 0.95
N LYS A 156 20.92 -6.91 2.02
CA LYS A 156 20.88 -6.26 3.34
C LYS A 156 21.27 -4.77 3.28
N ALA A 157 22.38 -4.47 2.62
CA ALA A 157 22.89 -3.10 2.47
C ALA A 157 21.97 -2.16 1.67
N GLU A 158 21.09 -2.70 0.82
CA GLU A 158 20.13 -1.92 0.02
C GLU A 158 18.81 -1.74 0.78
N ARG A 159 18.36 -2.78 1.50
CA ARG A 159 17.08 -2.74 2.22
C ARG A 159 17.15 -1.93 3.51
N GLU A 160 18.30 -1.86 4.18
CA GLU A 160 18.45 -1.08 5.42
C GLU A 160 18.13 0.42 5.24
N PRO A 161 18.77 1.15 4.30
CA PRO A 161 18.42 2.56 4.07
C PRO A 161 17.00 2.75 3.52
N LEU A 162 16.52 1.81 2.69
CA LEU A 162 15.13 1.78 2.22
C LEU A 162 14.15 1.71 3.40
N PHE A 163 14.36 0.74 4.31
CA PHE A 163 13.48 0.53 5.46
C PHE A 163 13.57 1.67 6.45
N ALA A 164 14.75 2.25 6.67
CA ALA A 164 14.89 3.45 7.51
C ALA A 164 14.08 4.64 6.99
N ALA A 165 14.01 4.84 5.67
CA ALA A 165 13.16 5.87 5.05
C ALA A 165 11.67 5.55 5.22
N CYS A 166 11.26 4.30 4.95
CA CYS A 166 9.88 3.84 5.07
C CYS A 166 9.38 3.88 6.52
N ASP A 167 10.21 3.49 7.49
CA ASP A 167 9.88 3.52 8.94
C ASP A 167 9.61 4.94 9.42
N ARG A 168 10.39 5.91 8.93
CA ARG A 168 10.18 7.32 9.24
C ARG A 168 8.85 7.81 8.67
N ALA A 169 8.59 7.53 7.39
CA ALA A 169 7.34 7.92 6.76
C ALA A 169 6.12 7.24 7.42
N LEU A 170 6.24 5.99 7.85
CA LEU A 170 5.19 5.29 8.60
C LEU A 170 4.93 5.95 9.96
N ARG A 171 5.97 6.31 10.72
CA ARG A 171 5.82 7.05 11.98
C ARG A 171 5.13 8.39 11.77
N ASP A 172 5.57 9.16 10.77
CA ASP A 172 4.96 10.47 10.46
C ASP A 172 3.50 10.30 10.00
N THR A 173 3.20 9.25 9.23
CA THR A 173 1.84 8.90 8.79
C THR A 173 0.94 8.53 9.97
N VAL A 174 1.44 7.71 10.89
CA VAL A 174 0.71 7.31 12.10
C VAL A 174 0.50 8.50 13.02
N ALA A 175 1.48 9.38 13.17
CA ALA A 175 1.33 10.61 13.92
C ALA A 175 0.29 11.55 13.30
N LEU A 176 0.25 11.66 11.97
CA LEU A 176 -0.75 12.46 11.25
C LEU A 176 -2.17 11.89 11.40
N LEU A 177 -2.34 10.58 11.21
CA LEU A 177 -3.66 9.92 11.19
C LEU A 177 -4.20 9.60 12.59
N GLY A 178 -3.33 9.48 13.60
CA GLY A 178 -3.70 9.16 14.98
C GLY A 178 -4.44 7.83 15.20
N PRO A 179 -4.07 6.69 14.55
CA PRO A 179 -4.79 5.44 14.71
C PRO A 179 -4.59 4.79 16.08
N ARG A 180 -5.63 4.09 16.55
CA ARG A 180 -5.55 3.21 17.71
C ARG A 180 -4.77 1.93 17.41
N ILE A 181 -4.83 1.47 16.17
CA ILE A 181 -4.16 0.25 15.72
C ILE A 181 -3.72 0.35 14.26
N VAL A 182 -2.51 -0.15 13.98
CA VAL A 182 -2.03 -0.43 12.63
C VAL A 182 -2.16 -1.93 12.38
N VAL A 183 -2.83 -2.31 11.30
CA VAL A 183 -3.05 -3.71 10.92
C VAL A 183 -2.22 -4.03 9.68
N GLY A 184 -1.17 -4.81 9.86
CA GLY A 184 -0.37 -5.31 8.75
C GLY A 184 -1.16 -6.32 7.91
N ILE A 185 -1.23 -6.09 6.60
CA ILE A 185 -1.79 -7.04 5.63
C ILE A 185 -0.67 -8.00 5.24
N GLY A 186 -0.59 -9.11 5.95
CA GLY A 186 0.51 -10.08 5.86
C GLY A 186 1.64 -9.84 6.86
N ALA A 187 2.48 -10.87 7.03
CA ALA A 187 3.51 -10.92 8.08
C ALA A 187 4.62 -9.87 7.91
N PHE A 188 5.00 -9.55 6.68
CA PHE A 188 6.02 -8.54 6.41
C PHE A 188 5.59 -7.15 6.93
N ALA A 189 4.37 -6.72 6.55
CA ALA A 189 3.87 -5.41 6.92
C ALA A 189 3.65 -5.29 8.44
N GLU A 190 3.16 -6.36 9.09
CA GLU A 190 3.09 -6.43 10.55
C GLU A 190 4.49 -6.26 11.18
N GLY A 191 5.49 -7.01 10.71
CA GLY A 191 6.85 -6.94 11.25
C GLY A 191 7.45 -5.54 11.14
N ARG A 192 7.33 -4.90 9.98
CA ARG A 192 7.80 -3.52 9.79
C ARG A 192 7.04 -2.51 10.64
N ALA A 193 5.72 -2.66 10.78
CA ALA A 193 4.93 -1.79 11.66
C ALA A 193 5.36 -1.93 13.13
N ARG A 194 5.59 -3.15 13.62
CA ARG A 194 6.07 -3.39 14.99
C ARG A 194 7.42 -2.74 15.25
N GLU A 195 8.34 -2.85 14.30
CA GLU A 195 9.67 -2.26 14.41
C GLU A 195 9.62 -0.73 14.37
N ALA A 196 8.95 -0.16 13.37
CA ALA A 196 8.89 1.29 13.18
C ALA A 196 8.10 2.02 14.28
N LEU A 197 7.09 1.38 14.87
CA LEU A 197 6.19 1.98 15.85
C LEU A 197 6.51 1.57 17.30
N ALA A 198 7.62 0.87 17.53
CA ALA A 198 8.07 0.52 18.87
C ALA A 198 8.17 1.78 19.76
N GLY A 199 7.61 1.70 20.97
CA GLY A 199 7.61 2.81 21.94
C GLY A 199 6.60 3.92 21.68
N THR A 200 5.81 3.88 20.58
CA THR A 200 4.79 4.91 20.29
C THR A 200 3.47 4.69 21.03
N GLY A 201 3.25 3.50 21.60
CA GLY A 201 1.98 3.10 22.23
C GLY A 201 0.88 2.65 21.26
N VAL A 202 1.09 2.80 19.94
CA VAL A 202 0.13 2.34 18.92
C VAL A 202 0.14 0.81 18.85
N ARG A 203 -1.05 0.20 18.89
CA ARG A 203 -1.17 -1.26 18.79
C ARG A 203 -0.86 -1.71 17.36
N VAL A 204 -0.26 -2.89 17.22
CA VAL A 204 0.00 -3.50 15.91
C VAL A 204 -0.62 -4.89 15.84
N GLY A 205 -1.46 -5.12 14.84
CA GLY A 205 -2.09 -6.40 14.54
C GLY A 205 -1.77 -6.88 13.13
N ARG A 206 -2.33 -8.04 12.76
CA ARG A 206 -2.19 -8.61 11.42
C ARG A 206 -3.47 -9.26 10.95
N ILE A 207 -3.74 -9.11 9.66
CA ILE A 207 -4.64 -9.97 8.90
C ILE A 207 -3.88 -10.69 7.78
N SER A 208 -4.45 -11.77 7.29
CA SER A 208 -3.97 -12.56 6.17
C SER A 208 -3.95 -11.73 4.89
N HIS A 209 -2.91 -11.88 4.07
CA HIS A 209 -2.82 -11.15 2.80
C HIS A 209 -3.82 -11.71 1.76
N PRO A 210 -4.52 -10.86 0.98
CA PRO A 210 -5.49 -11.27 -0.05
C PRO A 210 -4.89 -11.91 -1.30
N SER A 211 -3.59 -12.22 -1.32
CA SER A 211 -2.92 -12.64 -2.55
C SER A 211 -3.35 -14.05 -2.96
N PRO A 212 -3.46 -14.37 -4.26
CA PRO A 212 -3.66 -15.73 -4.75
C PRO A 212 -2.60 -16.73 -4.26
N ALA A 213 -1.41 -16.24 -3.89
CA ALA A 213 -0.34 -17.06 -3.33
C ALA A 213 -0.65 -17.57 -1.91
N ASN A 214 -1.70 -17.07 -1.25
CA ASN A 214 -2.17 -17.54 0.04
C ASN A 214 -3.34 -18.53 -0.17
N PRO A 215 -3.15 -19.85 0.05
CA PRO A 215 -4.21 -20.84 -0.17
C PRO A 215 -5.46 -20.61 0.68
N ARG A 216 -5.31 -20.00 1.88
CA ARG A 216 -6.47 -19.67 2.74
C ARG A 216 -7.31 -18.55 2.12
N ALA A 217 -6.67 -17.54 1.53
CA ALA A 217 -7.37 -16.43 0.88
C ALA A 217 -8.19 -16.88 -0.35
N ASN A 218 -7.81 -17.98 -0.98
CA ASN A 218 -8.55 -18.53 -2.13
C ASN A 218 -9.85 -19.25 -1.73
N ARG A 219 -10.07 -19.54 -0.43
CA ARG A 219 -11.29 -20.18 0.09
C ARG A 219 -12.32 -19.20 0.68
N GLY A 220 -12.09 -17.90 0.52
CA GLY A 220 -12.90 -16.85 1.15
C GLY A 220 -12.01 -15.95 1.99
N TRP A 221 -11.48 -14.88 1.37
CA TRP A 221 -10.60 -13.94 2.08
C TRP A 221 -11.37 -12.96 2.97
N ALA A 222 -12.58 -12.54 2.57
CA ALA A 222 -13.40 -11.60 3.34
C ALA A 222 -13.70 -12.15 4.74
N ASP A 223 -14.36 -13.33 4.81
CA ASP A 223 -14.69 -13.99 6.08
C ASP A 223 -13.46 -14.25 6.96
N LEU A 224 -12.33 -14.60 6.34
CA LEU A 224 -11.07 -14.78 7.03
C LEU A 224 -10.55 -13.47 7.65
N ALA A 225 -10.54 -12.39 6.87
CA ALA A 225 -10.12 -11.08 7.35
C ALA A 225 -11.02 -10.60 8.49
N ASP A 226 -12.32 -10.87 8.41
CA ASP A 226 -13.29 -10.48 9.42
C ASP A 226 -13.06 -11.20 10.75
N ALA A 227 -12.88 -12.51 10.71
CA ALA A 227 -12.55 -13.29 11.90
C ALA A 227 -11.22 -12.82 12.54
N GLU A 228 -10.23 -12.48 11.72
CA GLU A 228 -8.94 -11.96 12.21
C GLU A 228 -9.06 -10.54 12.79
N LEU A 229 -9.90 -9.66 12.20
CA LEU A 229 -10.19 -8.32 12.73
C LEU A 229 -10.95 -8.38 14.06
N GLU A 230 -11.93 -9.27 14.17
CA GLU A 230 -12.67 -9.50 15.41
C GLU A 230 -11.74 -9.99 16.53
N ALA A 231 -10.81 -10.90 16.22
CA ALA A 231 -9.80 -11.37 17.17
C ALA A 231 -8.85 -10.26 17.63
N LEU A 232 -8.64 -9.21 16.83
CA LEU A 232 -7.90 -8.00 17.21
C LEU A 232 -8.74 -7.00 18.03
N GLY A 233 -10.01 -7.31 18.30
CA GLY A 233 -10.95 -6.43 19.00
C GLY A 233 -11.38 -5.24 18.16
N ILE A 234 -11.34 -5.38 16.83
CA ILE A 234 -11.84 -4.39 15.88
C ILE A 234 -13.23 -4.85 15.45
N ARG A 235 -14.27 -4.28 16.07
CA ARG A 235 -15.67 -4.65 15.84
C ARG A 235 -16.40 -3.57 15.04
N GLY A 236 -17.40 -3.99 14.27
CA GLY A 236 -18.25 -3.11 13.47
C GLY A 236 -17.49 -2.37 12.35
N LEU A 237 -16.33 -2.89 11.94
CA LEU A 237 -15.84 -2.69 10.58
C LEU A 237 -16.57 -3.66 9.66
#